data_AF-A0A843BXI8-F1
#
_entry.id   AF-A0A843BXI8-F1
#
_cell.length_a   1.000
_cell.length_b   1.000
_cell.length_c   1.000
_cell.angle_alpha   90.00
_cell.angle_beta   90.00
_cell.angle_gamma   90.00
#
_symmetry.space_group_name_H-M   'P 1'
#
loop_
_entity.id
_entity.type
_entity.pdbx_description
1 polymer ?
#
loop_
_entity_poly.entity_id
_entity_poly.type
_entity_poly.pdbx_seq_one_letter_code
_entity_poly.pdbx_strand_id
1 'polypeptide(L)'
;MRNETTILKESLKEELDRLKKKSGINANFEVLWIPKTTSAKEGEAIGNKIYIYSTNFSDALETLRHEFFDAMICSATTPYLDLINVLLSVISEKAYQKKEDVVESLVRMMRHSYPVFADTSSEKDLAVV
;
A
#
# COMPACT_ATOMS: atom_id res chain seq x y z
N MET A 1 36.41 20.90 3.73
CA MET A 1 35.52 20.02 2.96
C MET A 1 35.21 18.66 3.62
N ARG A 2 36.05 17.61 3.61
CA ARG A 2 35.68 16.30 4.23
C ARG A 2 35.30 16.38 5.71
N ASN A 3 35.93 17.28 6.47
CA ASN A 3 35.67 17.43 7.90
C ASN A 3 34.34 18.15 8.18
N GLU A 4 34.02 19.21 7.43
CA GLU A 4 32.78 19.99 7.62
C GLU A 4 31.54 19.16 7.30
N THR A 5 31.52 18.44 6.19
CA THR A 5 30.36 17.58 5.85
C THR A 5 30.15 16.49 6.90
N THR A 6 31.22 16.02 7.54
CA THR A 6 31.13 15.04 8.64
C THR A 6 30.52 15.67 9.89
N ILE A 7 31.02 16.85 10.30
CA ILE A 7 30.50 17.61 11.45
C ILE A 7 29.00 17.94 11.28
N LEU A 8 28.60 18.36 10.09
CA LEU A 8 27.19 18.69 9.81
C LEU A 8 26.30 17.44 9.84
N LYS A 9 26.79 16.29 9.35
CA LYS A 9 26.06 15.02 9.47
C LYS A 9 25.94 14.56 10.93
N GLU A 10 26.99 14.74 11.72
CA GLU A 10 26.97 14.51 13.17
C GLU A 10 25.90 15.37 13.84
N SER A 11 25.84 16.66 13.48
CA SER A 11 24.88 17.61 14.05
C SER A 11 23.42 17.24 13.74
N LEU A 12 23.14 16.70 12.55
CA LEU A 12 21.80 16.17 12.23
C LEU A 12 21.45 14.93 13.06
N LYS A 13 22.43 14.06 13.34
CA LYS A 13 22.21 12.89 14.21
C LYS A 13 21.94 13.32 15.65
N GLU A 14 22.73 14.26 16.16
CA GLU A 14 22.53 14.83 17.50
C GLU A 14 21.14 15.47 17.64
N GLU A 15 20.69 16.20 16.61
CA GLU A 15 19.34 16.76 16.60
C GLU A 15 18.27 15.66 16.58
N LEU A 16 18.43 14.62 15.77
CA LEU A 16 17.50 13.49 15.75
C LEU A 16 17.43 12.81 17.13
N ASP A 17 18.56 12.58 17.78
CA ASP A 17 18.61 11.97 19.11
C ASP A 17 18.00 12.87 20.19
N ARG A 18 18.19 14.19 20.07
CA ARG A 18 17.51 15.18 20.91
C ARG A 18 15.99 15.11 20.72
N LEU A 19 15.51 14.98 19.49
CA LEU A 19 14.08 14.87 19.17
C LEU A 19 13.48 13.58 19.75
N LYS A 20 14.13 12.42 19.53
CA LYS A 20 13.73 11.13 20.13
C LYS A 20 13.65 11.20 21.65
N LYS A 21 14.67 11.77 22.30
CA LYS A 21 14.72 11.90 23.76
C LYS A 21 13.60 12.79 24.29
N LYS A 22 13.30 13.89 23.61
CA LYS A 22 12.24 14.84 24.01
C LYS A 22 10.84 14.29 23.77
N SER A 23 10.63 13.52 22.70
CA SER A 23 9.32 12.95 22.38
C SER A 23 8.98 11.76 23.29
N GLY A 24 9.99 11.13 23.91
CA GLY A 24 9.80 9.94 24.74
C GLY A 24 9.45 8.69 23.93
N ILE A 25 9.49 8.78 22.60
CA ILE A 25 9.23 7.67 21.69
C ILE A 25 10.55 7.00 21.34
N ASN A 26 10.62 5.70 21.62
CA ASN A 26 11.75 4.87 21.24
C ASN A 26 11.66 4.46 19.76
N ALA A 27 11.66 5.45 18.87
CA ALA A 27 11.62 5.22 17.43
C ALA A 27 13.04 4.98 16.89
N ASN A 28 13.20 3.89 16.15
CA ASN A 28 14.46 3.46 15.55
C ASN A 28 14.79 4.23 14.26
N PHE A 29 14.59 5.56 14.26
CA PHE A 29 14.86 6.40 13.10
C PHE A 29 16.36 6.64 12.90
N GLU A 30 16.79 6.62 11.64
CA GLU A 30 18.12 7.04 11.19
C GLU A 30 17.99 8.23 10.23
N VAL A 31 18.88 9.22 10.33
CA VAL A 31 18.91 10.35 9.40
C VAL A 31 19.96 10.14 8.31
N LEU A 32 19.58 10.39 7.06
CA LEU A 32 20.45 10.34 5.89
C LEU A 32 20.39 11.67 5.12
N TRP A 33 21.48 12.42 5.14
CA TRP A 33 21.60 13.65 4.38
C TRP A 33 22.19 13.39 2.99
N ILE A 34 21.35 13.57 1.96
CA ILE A 34 21.65 13.34 0.54
C ILE A 34 21.20 14.57 -0.26
N PRO A 35 21.98 15.66 -0.26
CA PRO A 35 21.63 16.89 -0.99
C PRO A 35 21.26 16.63 -2.46
N LYS A 36 20.10 17.13 -2.91
CA LYS A 36 19.63 17.05 -4.30
C LYS A 36 19.20 18.41 -4.78
N THR A 37 19.76 18.88 -5.89
CA THR A 37 19.43 20.18 -6.50
C THR A 37 18.15 20.16 -7.35
N THR A 38 17.66 18.97 -7.72
CA THR A 38 16.51 18.79 -8.62
C THR A 38 15.33 18.09 -7.96
N SER A 39 15.38 17.91 -6.63
CA SER A 39 14.29 17.26 -5.90
C SER A 39 13.10 18.21 -5.75
N ALA A 40 11.90 17.72 -6.03
CA ALA A 40 10.65 18.46 -5.73
C ALA A 40 10.32 18.44 -4.22
N LYS A 41 10.99 17.59 -3.44
CA LYS A 41 10.84 17.46 -1.99
C LYS A 41 12.13 17.84 -1.27
N GLU A 42 12.01 18.46 -0.11
CA GLU A 42 13.14 18.78 0.76
C GLU A 42 13.56 17.59 1.65
N GLY A 43 12.65 16.66 1.92
CA GLY A 43 12.91 15.41 2.64
C GLY A 43 11.76 14.42 2.50
N GLU A 44 11.95 13.23 3.07
CA GLU A 44 10.88 12.24 3.29
C GLU A 44 11.27 11.19 4.33
N ALA A 45 10.31 10.74 5.13
CA ALA A 45 10.46 9.58 5.99
C ALA A 45 9.97 8.29 5.31
N ILE A 46 10.85 7.29 5.18
CA ILE A 46 10.53 5.97 4.61
C ILE A 46 10.96 4.89 5.59
N GLY A 47 10.00 4.12 6.09
CA GLY A 47 10.25 3.09 7.10
C GLY A 47 10.87 3.70 8.34
N ASN A 48 12.11 3.30 8.65
CA ASN A 48 12.87 3.81 9.79
C ASN A 48 13.96 4.82 9.40
N LYS A 49 13.91 5.39 8.19
CA LYS A 49 14.92 6.32 7.69
C LYS A 49 14.29 7.65 7.30
N ILE A 50 14.91 8.74 7.74
CA ILE A 50 14.55 10.11 7.36
C ILE A 50 15.60 10.58 6.35
N TYR A 51 15.17 10.79 5.12
CA TYR A 51 15.99 11.29 4.04
C TYR A 51 15.86 12.81 3.97
N ILE A 52 17.00 13.49 3.93
CA ILE A 52 17.07 14.95 3.81
C ILE A 52 17.74 15.28 2.49
N TYR A 53 17.05 16.05 1.64
CA TYR A 53 17.49 16.44 0.32
C TYR A 53 17.92 17.92 0.23
N SER A 54 17.58 18.73 1.24
CA SER A 54 17.98 20.12 1.34
C SER A 54 19.50 20.29 1.18
N THR A 55 19.91 21.30 0.42
CA THR A 55 21.33 21.47 0.05
C THR A 55 22.15 22.22 1.09
N ASN A 56 21.51 23.11 1.85
CA ASN A 56 22.14 23.81 2.96
C ASN A 56 21.72 23.19 4.31
N PHE A 57 22.53 23.44 5.33
CA PHE A 57 22.36 22.82 6.63
C PHE A 57 21.17 23.36 7.43
N SER A 58 20.86 24.65 7.28
CA SER A 58 19.73 25.27 7.99
C SER A 58 18.41 24.62 7.57
N ASP A 59 18.22 24.51 6.26
CA ASP A 59 17.04 23.88 5.67
C ASP A 59 17.02 22.38 6.01
N ALA A 60 18.18 21.71 5.99
CA ALA A 60 18.28 20.31 6.37
C ALA A 60 17.81 20.04 7.82
N LEU A 61 18.12 20.95 8.76
CA LEU A 61 17.65 20.86 10.14
C LEU A 61 16.14 21.07 10.27
N GLU A 62 15.59 22.03 9.52
CA GLU A 62 14.15 22.30 9.51
C GLU A 62 13.38 21.12 8.92
N THR A 63 13.83 20.60 7.78
CA THR A 63 13.30 19.41 7.14
C THR A 63 13.36 18.21 8.09
N LEU A 64 14.48 17.97 8.77
CA LEU A 64 14.58 16.86 9.73
C LEU A 64 13.51 16.92 10.82
N ARG A 65 13.27 18.10 11.38
CA ARG A 65 12.23 18.29 12.40
C ARG A 65 10.85 18.02 11.81
N HIS A 66 10.56 18.57 10.64
CA HIS A 66 9.29 18.39 9.96
C HIS A 66 9.01 16.90 9.71
N GLU A 67 9.94 16.21 9.05
CA GLU A 67 9.80 14.79 8.71
C GLU A 67 9.71 13.90 9.94
N PHE A 68 10.44 14.22 11.02
CA PHE A 68 10.33 13.47 12.27
C PHE A 68 8.92 13.57 12.87
N PHE A 69 8.35 14.77 12.95
CA PHE A 69 7.01 14.96 13.50
C PHE A 69 5.94 14.39 12.59
N ASP A 70 6.07 14.56 11.28
CA ASP A 70 5.13 13.99 10.31
C ASP A 70 5.12 12.47 10.37
N ALA A 71 6.31 11.83 10.41
CA ALA A 71 6.43 10.39 10.58
C ALA A 71 5.78 9.90 11.88
N MET A 72 5.95 10.64 12.97
CA MET A 72 5.32 10.30 14.25
C MET A 72 3.79 10.38 14.18
N ILE A 73 3.25 11.44 13.57
CA ILE A 73 1.80 11.62 13.42
C ILE A 73 1.22 10.55 12.49
N CYS A 74 1.87 10.30 11.35
CA CYS A 74 1.48 9.27 10.40
C CYS A 74 1.57 7.86 11.00
N SER A 75 2.54 7.59 11.88
CA SER A 75 2.63 6.30 12.57
C SER A 75 1.43 6.04 13.49
N ALA A 76 0.82 7.10 14.05
CA ALA A 76 -0.38 6.95 14.86
C ALA A 76 -1.63 6.64 14.01
N THR A 77 -1.63 7.01 12.73
CA THR A 77 -2.76 6.76 11.83
C THR A 77 -2.64 5.47 11.03
N THR A 78 -1.41 4.95 10.85
CA THR A 78 -1.11 3.74 10.08
C THR A 78 -1.90 2.50 10.54
N PRO A 79 -2.05 2.21 11.86
CA PRO A 79 -2.81 1.03 12.31
C PRO A 79 -4.27 1.02 11.85
N TYR A 80 -4.88 2.21 11.70
CA TYR A 80 -6.26 2.31 11.18
C TYR A 80 -6.32 1.99 9.69
N LEU A 81 -5.34 2.43 8.91
CA LEU A 81 -5.25 2.11 7.49
C LEU A 81 -5.04 0.60 7.30
N ASP A 82 -4.16 -0.01 8.08
CA ASP A 82 -3.91 -1.45 8.04
C ASP A 82 -5.19 -2.25 8.36
N LEU A 83 -5.93 -1.85 9.40
CA LEU A 83 -7.20 -2.47 9.74
C LEU A 83 -8.22 -2.35 8.61
N ILE A 84 -8.38 -1.16 8.03
CA ILE A 84 -9.32 -0.92 6.92
C ILE A 84 -8.94 -1.78 5.71
N ASN A 85 -7.65 -1.88 5.39
CA ASN A 85 -7.17 -2.69 4.27
C ASN A 85 -7.48 -4.19 4.47
N VAL A 86 -7.31 -4.70 5.70
CA VAL A 86 -7.69 -6.08 6.03
C VAL A 86 -9.19 -6.29 5.89
N LEU A 87 -10.01 -5.38 6.44
CA LEU A 87 -11.47 -5.47 6.33
C LEU A 87 -11.93 -5.42 4.86
N LEU A 88 -11.35 -4.52 4.06
CA LEU A 88 -11.64 -4.39 2.64
C LEU A 88 -11.30 -5.67 1.89
N SER A 89 -10.14 -6.29 2.18
CA SER A 89 -9.72 -7.55 1.58
C SER A 89 -10.74 -8.66 1.86
N VAL A 90 -11.11 -8.87 3.12
CA VAL A 90 -12.06 -9.91 3.54
C VAL A 90 -13.45 -9.69 2.94
N ILE A 91 -13.93 -8.45 2.92
CA ILE A 91 -15.25 -8.13 2.35
C ILE A 91 -15.25 -8.36 0.84
N SER A 92 -14.19 -7.92 0.15
CA SER A 92 -14.07 -8.06 -1.30
C SER A 92 -14.02 -9.53 -1.73
N GLU A 93 -13.28 -10.35 -0.99
CA GLU A 93 -13.21 -11.80 -1.23
C GLU A 93 -14.58 -12.47 -1.06
N LYS A 94 -15.29 -12.17 0.04
CA LYS A 94 -16.64 -12.70 0.27
C LYS A 94 -17.63 -12.26 -0.80
N ALA A 95 -17.57 -10.99 -1.21
CA ALA A 95 -18.43 -10.47 -2.26
C ALA A 95 -18.16 -11.18 -3.60
N TYR A 96 -16.89 -11.42 -3.92
CA TYR A 96 -16.49 -12.16 -5.11
C TYR A 96 -16.99 -13.60 -5.07
N GLN A 97 -16.79 -14.33 -3.97
CA GLN A 97 -17.30 -15.70 -3.80
C GLN A 97 -18.81 -15.77 -3.99
N LYS A 98 -19.56 -14.86 -3.35
CA LYS A 98 -21.01 -14.83 -3.47
C LYS A 98 -21.48 -14.58 -4.90
N LYS A 99 -20.76 -13.73 -5.63
CA LYS A 99 -21.01 -13.47 -7.05
C LYS A 99 -20.77 -14.74 -7.88
N GLU A 100 -19.67 -15.45 -7.66
CA GLU A 100 -19.38 -16.71 -8.38
C GLU A 100 -20.44 -17.79 -8.09
N ASP A 101 -20.88 -17.96 -6.84
CA ASP A 101 -21.96 -18.91 -6.48
C ASP A 101 -23.25 -18.65 -7.28
N VAL A 102 -23.61 -17.37 -7.44
CA VAL A 102 -24.79 -16.95 -8.20
C VAL A 102 -24.59 -17.22 -9.69
N VAL A 103 -23.43 -16.87 -10.24
CA VAL A 103 -23.08 -17.14 -11.65
C VAL A 103 -23.15 -18.64 -11.94
N GLU A 104 -22.56 -19.48 -11.11
CA GLU A 104 -22.60 -20.94 -11.26
C GLU A 104 -24.04 -21.48 -11.22
N SER A 105 -24.86 -20.97 -10.29
CA SER A 105 -26.26 -21.35 -10.17
C SER A 105 -27.06 -21.00 -11.43
N LEU A 106 -26.83 -19.81 -11.99
CA LEU A 106 -27.47 -19.35 -13.23
C LEU A 106 -27.01 -20.18 -14.43
N VAL A 107 -25.71 -20.47 -14.55
CA VAL A 107 -25.17 -21.34 -15.61
C VAL A 107 -25.77 -22.74 -15.51
N ARG A 108 -25.89 -23.29 -14.30
CA ARG A 108 -26.52 -24.59 -14.07
C ARG A 108 -27.97 -24.57 -14.53
N MET A 109 -28.74 -23.54 -14.17
CA MET A 109 -30.14 -23.40 -14.61
C MET A 109 -30.26 -23.40 -16.15
N MET A 110 -29.40 -22.65 -16.84
CA MET A 110 -29.39 -22.60 -18.31
C MET A 110 -29.04 -23.95 -18.95
N ARG A 111 -28.13 -24.73 -18.36
CA ARG A 111 -27.80 -26.09 -18.85
C ARG A 111 -28.95 -27.08 -18.69
N HIS A 112 -29.73 -26.98 -17.61
CA HIS A 112 -30.86 -27.87 -17.36
C HIS A 112 -32.14 -27.43 -18.11
N SER A 113 -32.15 -26.23 -18.70
CA SER A 113 -33.29 -25.70 -19.45
C SER A 113 -33.30 -26.09 -20.94
N TYR A 114 -32.35 -26.91 -21.40
CA TYR A 114 -32.48 -27.60 -22.69
C TYR A 114 -33.36 -28.85 -22.51
N PRO A 115 -34.56 -28.92 -23.13
CA PRO A 115 -35.43 -30.08 -22.99
C PRO A 115 -34.85 -31.30 -23.69
N VAL A 116 -34.90 -32.44 -22.98
CA VAL A 116 -34.60 -33.81 -23.43
C VAL A 116 -35.80 -34.42 -24.20
N PHE A 117 -36.50 -33.64 -25.01
CA PHE A 117 -37.55 -34.16 -25.91
C PHE A 117 -37.00 -34.14 -27.35
N ALA A 118 -36.43 -35.26 -27.80
CA ALA A 118 -37.11 -36.31 -28.60
C ALA A 118 -37.20 -35.86 -30.08
N ASP A 119 -36.31 -36.26 -30.98
CA ASP A 119 -36.04 -37.64 -31.41
C ASP A 119 -37.14 -38.62 -31.02
N THR A 120 -38.27 -38.56 -31.72
CA THR A 120 -39.00 -39.76 -32.14
C THR A 120 -39.77 -39.51 -33.44
N SER A 121 -39.39 -40.28 -34.46
CA SER A 121 -40.23 -40.85 -35.52
C SER A 121 -40.95 -39.93 -36.51
N SER A 122 -40.41 -39.87 -37.74
CA SER A 122 -41.22 -40.07 -38.96
C SER A 122 -40.33 -40.42 -40.15
N GLU A 123 -39.80 -41.64 -40.18
CA GLU A 123 -39.39 -42.26 -41.45
C GLU A 123 -39.27 -43.78 -41.25
N LYS A 124 -40.41 -44.46 -41.31
CA LYS A 124 -40.53 -45.80 -41.90
C LYS A 124 -42.01 -46.18 -42.02
N ASP A 125 -42.28 -46.82 -43.15
CA ASP A 125 -43.52 -47.39 -43.67
C ASP A 125 -44.42 -46.34 -44.37
N LEU A 126 -44.50 -46.32 -45.71
CA LEU A 126 -44.82 -47.46 -46.56
C LEU A 126 -44.04 -47.46 -47.88
N ALA A 127 -43.36 -48.57 -48.15
CA ALA A 127 -43.18 -49.07 -49.51
C ALA A 127 -44.52 -49.62 -50.02
N VAL A 128 -44.77 -49.59 -51.33
CA VAL A 128 -45.35 -50.66 -52.17
C VAL A 128 -45.75 -50.09 -53.55
N VAL A 129 -45.08 -50.66 -54.58
CA VAL A 129 -45.41 -50.78 -56.03
C VAL A 129 -45.29 -49.55 -56.92
#